data_AF-A0A2S2QFY7-F1
#
_entry.id   AF-A0A2S2QFY7-F1
#
_cell.length_a   1.000
_cell.length_b   1.000
_cell.length_c   1.000
_cell.angle_alpha   90.00
_cell.angle_beta   90.00
_cell.angle_gamma   90.00
#
_symmetry.space_group_name_H-M   'P 1'
#
loop_
_entity.id
_entity.type
_entity.pdbx_description
1 polymer ?
#
loop_
_entity_poly.entity_id
_entity_poly.type
_entity_poly.pdbx_seq_one_letter_code
_entity_poly.pdbx_strand_id
1 'polypeptide(L)'
;KDCGVLKYFREDHEKRDFVSGGAAAGVAAAFGSPVGGVLFSLEEGASFWNQALTWRIFFASMISTFTLNSVLSAYHGHPGELTYWGLLNFGKFNNFALSYEMIELPIFLAMGVTGGLLGALFCHLNYKLTIFRMRHLVSCWKKVLEAVLVCSITATVGFLLMLWENDCKPLGLDPTKHPVQLNCNDGEYNSMASLWLQVPEASVRSFFHDPAESLKVATLAYFAVSFYFLTIWTYGLSVSAGIFIPCLATGAAWGRLIGIGVQCIFPNVVNWILLTIPSILHEFSIKILLLNMRTTKITIN
;
A
#
# COMPACT_ATOMS: atom_id res chain seq x y z
N LYS A 1 14.23 -35.22 -6.69
CA LYS A 1 14.09 -36.30 -7.69
C LYS A 1 13.67 -35.65 -8.99
N ASP A 2 14.30 -35.99 -10.11
CA ASP A 2 13.92 -35.46 -11.42
C ASP A 2 12.73 -36.27 -11.97
N CYS A 3 11.63 -35.59 -12.31
CA CYS A 3 10.43 -36.22 -12.86
C CYS A 3 10.56 -36.55 -14.37
N GLY A 4 11.65 -36.14 -15.04
CA GLY A 4 11.91 -36.44 -16.46
C GLY A 4 11.12 -35.59 -17.47
N VAL A 5 10.22 -34.72 -17.01
CA VAL A 5 9.35 -33.85 -17.83
C VAL A 5 9.96 -32.43 -17.97
N LEU A 6 9.53 -31.67 -18.99
CA LEU A 6 9.93 -30.26 -19.24
C LEU A 6 11.45 -30.03 -19.43
N LYS A 7 12.18 -30.98 -20.01
CA LYS A 7 13.63 -30.84 -20.22
C LYS A 7 14.03 -29.63 -21.09
N TYR A 8 13.19 -29.28 -22.07
CA TYR A 8 13.40 -28.12 -22.94
C TYR A 8 13.45 -26.79 -22.17
N PHE A 9 12.64 -26.64 -21.12
CA PHE A 9 12.52 -25.39 -20.35
C PHE A 9 13.58 -25.23 -19.25
N ARG A 10 14.64 -26.04 -19.26
CA ARG A 10 15.69 -26.01 -18.22
C ARG A 10 16.81 -25.01 -18.48
N GLU A 11 16.68 -24.22 -19.54
CA GLU A 11 17.59 -23.12 -19.85
C GLU A 11 17.29 -21.89 -18.98
N ASP A 12 18.33 -21.08 -18.72
CA ASP A 12 18.20 -19.90 -17.85
C ASP A 12 17.35 -18.79 -18.47
N HIS A 13 17.30 -18.72 -19.80
CA HIS A 13 16.39 -17.82 -20.52
C HIS A 13 14.92 -18.14 -20.21
N GLU A 14 14.53 -19.40 -20.40
CA GLU A 14 13.17 -19.87 -20.13
C GLU A 14 12.81 -19.72 -18.65
N LYS A 15 13.73 -20.05 -17.73
CA LYS A 15 13.51 -19.83 -16.29
C LYS A 15 13.22 -18.36 -15.98
N ARG A 16 13.99 -17.42 -16.55
CA ARG A 16 13.77 -15.98 -16.36
C ARG A 16 12.40 -15.55 -16.89
N ASP A 17 11.97 -16.08 -18.02
CA ASP A 17 10.68 -15.79 -18.62
C ASP A 17 9.52 -16.33 -17.76
N PHE A 18 9.64 -17.54 -17.21
CA PHE A 18 8.65 -18.09 -16.28
C PHE A 18 8.62 -17.36 -14.94
N VAL A 19 9.77 -16.95 -14.39
CA VAL A 19 9.85 -16.16 -13.15
C VAL A 19 9.20 -14.79 -13.35
N SER A 20 9.46 -14.14 -14.49
CA SER A 20 8.79 -12.90 -14.90
C SER A 20 7.27 -13.08 -15.00
N GLY A 21 6.82 -14.15 -15.66
CA GLY A 21 5.42 -14.54 -15.72
C GLY A 21 4.76 -14.77 -14.35
N GLY A 22 5.45 -15.47 -13.45
CA GLY A 22 4.98 -15.72 -12.10
C GLY A 22 4.92 -14.46 -11.24
N ALA A 23 5.91 -13.57 -11.36
CA ALA A 23 5.92 -12.28 -10.68
C ALA A 23 4.74 -11.41 -11.13
N ALA A 24 4.52 -11.28 -12.45
CA ALA A 24 3.38 -10.55 -13.00
C ALA A 24 2.04 -11.13 -12.52
N ALA A 25 1.89 -12.46 -12.53
CA ALA A 25 0.68 -13.13 -12.06
C ALA A 25 0.42 -12.88 -10.56
N GLY A 26 1.46 -12.89 -9.72
CA GLY A 26 1.35 -12.56 -8.30
C GLY A 26 0.92 -11.12 -8.05
N VAL A 27 1.52 -10.16 -8.77
CA VAL A 27 1.13 -8.74 -8.71
C VAL A 27 -0.32 -8.56 -9.19
N ALA A 28 -0.70 -9.25 -10.27
CA ALA A 28 -2.05 -9.22 -10.78
C ALA A 28 -3.06 -9.76 -9.76
N ALA A 29 -2.77 -10.89 -9.09
CA ALA A 29 -3.62 -11.43 -8.03
C ALA A 29 -3.71 -10.51 -6.79
N ALA A 30 -2.62 -9.84 -6.43
CA ALA A 30 -2.61 -8.92 -5.28
C ALA A 30 -3.50 -7.70 -5.50
N PHE A 31 -3.45 -7.07 -6.68
CA PHE A 31 -4.14 -5.80 -6.97
C PHE A 31 -5.37 -5.92 -7.87
N GLY A 32 -5.58 -7.07 -8.49
CA GLY A 32 -6.61 -7.25 -9.51
C GLY A 32 -6.33 -6.53 -10.82
N SER A 33 -5.05 -6.25 -11.14
CA SER A 33 -4.65 -5.56 -12.37
C SER A 33 -3.67 -6.40 -13.20
N PRO A 34 -4.18 -7.23 -14.15
CA PRO A 34 -3.34 -8.05 -15.02
C PRO A 34 -2.36 -7.24 -15.88
N VAL A 35 -2.82 -6.10 -16.42
CA VAL A 35 -1.97 -5.22 -17.24
C VAL A 35 -0.88 -4.57 -16.38
N GLY A 36 -1.22 -4.15 -15.15
CA GLY A 36 -0.26 -3.59 -14.21
C GLY A 36 0.85 -4.59 -13.83
N GLY A 37 0.50 -5.86 -13.59
CA GLY A 37 1.47 -6.91 -13.31
C GLY A 37 2.43 -7.19 -14.48
N VAL A 38 1.93 -7.17 -15.72
CA VAL A 38 2.76 -7.32 -16.93
C VAL A 38 3.73 -6.16 -17.06
N LEU A 39 3.25 -4.92 -16.94
CA LEU A 39 4.11 -3.73 -17.05
C LEU A 39 5.18 -3.70 -15.96
N PHE A 40 4.81 -4.09 -14.73
CA PHE A 40 5.75 -4.27 -13.62
C PHE A 40 6.86 -5.27 -13.99
N SER A 41 6.49 -6.44 -14.53
CA SER A 41 7.47 -7.44 -14.89
C SER A 41 8.35 -7.03 -16.07
N LEU A 42 7.84 -6.19 -16.97
CA LEU A 42 8.61 -5.67 -18.09
C LEU A 42 9.58 -4.56 -17.64
N GLU A 43 9.18 -3.71 -16.70
CA GLU A 43 10.02 -2.65 -16.13
C GLU A 43 11.20 -3.21 -15.33
N GLU A 44 10.97 -4.26 -14.53
CA GLU A 44 11.99 -4.86 -13.65
C GLU A 44 12.75 -6.03 -14.27
N GLY A 45 12.10 -6.83 -15.11
CA GLY A 45 12.59 -8.15 -15.54
C GLY A 45 13.10 -8.21 -16.98
N ALA A 46 12.73 -7.27 -17.85
CA ALA A 46 13.03 -7.34 -19.28
C ALA A 46 13.88 -6.15 -19.75
N SER A 47 15.11 -6.44 -20.21
CA SER A 47 15.94 -5.43 -20.88
C SER A 47 15.50 -5.16 -22.33
N PHE A 48 14.73 -6.09 -22.92
CA PHE A 48 14.25 -6.00 -24.30
C PHE A 48 12.76 -6.38 -24.38
N TRP A 49 12.01 -5.65 -25.19
CA TRP A 49 10.58 -5.90 -25.39
C TRP A 49 10.36 -7.09 -26.33
N ASN A 50 9.85 -8.21 -25.81
CA ASN A 50 9.46 -9.38 -26.61
C ASN A 50 7.94 -9.54 -26.60
N GLN A 51 7.30 -9.27 -27.75
CA GLN A 51 5.84 -9.30 -27.87
C GLN A 51 5.22 -10.67 -27.54
N ALA A 52 5.88 -11.77 -27.93
CA ALA A 52 5.38 -13.12 -27.66
C ALA A 52 5.42 -13.45 -26.16
N LEU A 53 6.47 -13.00 -25.46
CA LEU A 53 6.60 -13.15 -24.02
C LEU A 53 5.53 -12.31 -23.29
N THR A 54 5.34 -11.04 -23.68
CA THR A 54 4.33 -10.16 -23.10
C THR A 54 2.93 -10.78 -23.14
N TRP A 55 2.54 -11.38 -24.26
CA TRP A 55 1.26 -12.07 -24.38
C TRP A 55 1.12 -13.27 -23.45
N ARG A 56 2.18 -14.09 -23.28
CA ARG A 56 2.18 -15.23 -22.36
C ARG A 56 2.04 -14.78 -20.90
N ILE A 57 2.77 -13.74 -20.50
CA ILE A 57 2.72 -13.14 -19.16
C ILE A 57 1.33 -12.55 -18.89
N PHE A 58 0.76 -11.85 -19.88
CA PHE A 58 -0.59 -11.28 -19.78
C PHE A 58 -1.65 -12.38 -19.58
N PHE A 59 -1.58 -13.45 -20.36
CA PHE A 59 -2.47 -14.60 -20.22
C PHE A 59 -2.36 -15.25 -18.83
N ALA A 60 -1.14 -15.48 -18.33
CA ALA A 60 -0.93 -16.02 -16.99
C ALA A 60 -1.53 -15.10 -15.89
N SER A 61 -1.40 -13.79 -16.05
CA SER A 61 -1.93 -12.80 -15.11
C SER A 61 -3.46 -12.75 -15.09
N MET A 62 -4.10 -12.90 -16.27
CA MET A 62 -5.56 -13.03 -16.36
C MET A 62 -6.07 -14.32 -15.71
N ILE A 63 -5.38 -15.45 -15.93
CA ILE A 63 -5.75 -16.72 -15.28
C ILE A 63 -5.64 -16.59 -13.76
N SER A 64 -4.56 -15.98 -13.26
CA SER A 64 -4.32 -15.84 -11.83
C SER A 64 -5.41 -15.01 -11.13
N THR A 65 -5.75 -13.85 -11.71
CA THR A 65 -6.84 -12.99 -11.20
C THR A 65 -8.20 -13.66 -11.27
N PHE A 66 -8.53 -14.31 -12.39
CA PHE A 66 -9.77 -15.08 -12.53
C PHE A 66 -9.88 -16.21 -11.50
N THR A 67 -8.78 -16.94 -11.27
CA THR A 67 -8.74 -18.04 -10.30
C THR A 67 -8.95 -17.52 -8.88
N LEU A 68 -8.26 -16.45 -8.48
CA LEU A 68 -8.43 -15.84 -7.17
C LEU A 68 -9.87 -15.36 -6.96
N ASN A 69 -10.43 -14.64 -7.93
CA ASN A 69 -11.79 -14.12 -7.83
C ASN A 69 -12.81 -15.26 -7.71
N SER A 70 -12.69 -16.32 -8.53
CA SER A 70 -13.59 -17.47 -8.51
C SER A 70 -13.54 -18.22 -7.17
N VAL A 71 -12.33 -18.46 -6.63
CA VAL A 71 -12.14 -19.15 -5.35
C VAL A 71 -12.67 -18.31 -4.19
N LEU A 72 -12.40 -17.00 -4.20
CA LEU A 72 -12.83 -16.10 -3.11
C LEU A 72 -14.35 -15.84 -3.14
N SER A 73 -14.94 -15.77 -4.33
CA SER A 73 -16.39 -15.73 -4.56
C SER A 73 -17.07 -16.98 -3.99
N ALA A 74 -16.51 -18.18 -4.23
CA ALA A 74 -17.02 -19.42 -3.67
C ALA A 74 -16.86 -19.47 -2.14
N TYR A 75 -15.73 -19.00 -1.60
CA TYR A 75 -15.47 -18.96 -0.16
C TYR A 75 -16.45 -18.05 0.60
N HIS A 76 -16.78 -16.88 0.05
CA HIS A 76 -17.73 -15.95 0.67
C HIS A 76 -19.21 -16.31 0.41
N GLY A 77 -19.50 -17.44 -0.24
CA GLY A 77 -20.87 -17.95 -0.43
C GLY A 77 -21.67 -17.28 -1.54
N HIS A 78 -21.02 -16.50 -2.41
CA HIS A 78 -21.64 -15.84 -3.57
C HIS A 78 -21.02 -16.35 -4.88
N PRO A 79 -21.16 -17.64 -5.22
CA PRO A 79 -20.54 -18.22 -6.42
C PRO A 79 -21.08 -17.56 -7.68
N GLY A 80 -20.19 -16.97 -8.48
CA GLY A 80 -20.53 -16.29 -9.74
C GLY A 80 -20.50 -14.76 -9.65
N GLU A 81 -20.44 -14.19 -8.45
CA GLU A 81 -20.18 -12.77 -8.26
C GLU A 81 -18.68 -12.47 -8.35
N LEU A 82 -18.24 -11.92 -9.48
CA LEU A 82 -16.85 -11.54 -9.72
C LEU A 82 -16.47 -10.20 -9.07
N THR A 83 -16.87 -10.00 -7.82
CA THR A 83 -16.68 -8.74 -7.05
C THR A 83 -15.34 -8.68 -6.32
N TYR A 84 -14.54 -9.74 -6.35
CA TYR A 84 -13.23 -9.79 -5.70
C TYR A 84 -12.10 -9.78 -6.74
N TRP A 85 -11.83 -8.60 -7.31
CA TRP A 85 -10.83 -8.44 -8.38
C TRP A 85 -9.39 -8.76 -7.93
N GLY A 86 -9.06 -8.50 -6.68
CA GLY A 86 -7.75 -8.81 -6.08
C GLY A 86 -7.85 -8.88 -4.57
N LEU A 87 -6.73 -9.22 -3.92
CA LEU A 87 -6.63 -9.22 -2.46
C LEU A 87 -6.85 -7.82 -1.87
N LEU A 88 -6.34 -6.80 -2.56
CA LEU A 88 -6.58 -5.39 -2.25
C LEU A 88 -7.72 -4.85 -3.11
N ASN A 89 -8.82 -4.51 -2.44
CA ASN A 89 -10.00 -3.95 -3.09
C ASN A 89 -10.21 -2.49 -2.64
N PHE A 90 -9.91 -1.55 -3.54
CA PHE A 90 -10.07 -0.12 -3.30
C PHE A 90 -11.51 0.38 -3.39
N GLY A 91 -12.51 -0.47 -3.65
CA GLY A 91 -13.90 -0.06 -3.82
C GLY A 91 -14.17 0.60 -5.18
N LYS A 92 -15.40 1.11 -5.34
CA LYS A 92 -15.82 1.82 -6.55
C LYS A 92 -15.68 3.32 -6.33
N PHE A 93 -14.95 4.00 -7.19
CA PHE A 93 -14.94 5.45 -7.25
C PHE A 93 -16.09 5.90 -8.16
N ASN A 94 -17.01 6.72 -7.65
CA ASN A 94 -18.12 7.23 -8.45
C ASN A 94 -17.61 8.30 -9.44
N ASN A 95 -18.02 8.20 -10.70
CA ASN A 95 -17.53 9.06 -11.81
C ASN A 95 -17.71 10.57 -11.57
N PHE A 96 -18.72 10.98 -10.80
CA PHE A 96 -18.93 12.39 -10.45
C PHE A 96 -17.84 12.96 -9.53
N ALA A 97 -17.12 12.12 -8.79
CA ALA A 97 -16.06 12.53 -7.88
C ALA A 97 -14.65 12.55 -8.51
N LEU A 98 -14.53 12.21 -9.79
CA LEU A 98 -13.27 12.13 -10.53
C LEU A 98 -13.11 13.22 -11.61
N SER A 99 -14.10 14.12 -11.75
CA SER A 99 -13.97 15.27 -12.64
C SER A 99 -12.97 16.27 -12.06
N TYR A 100 -11.78 16.31 -12.64
CA TYR A 100 -10.74 17.27 -12.30
C TYR A 100 -10.82 18.50 -13.20
N GLU A 101 -10.51 19.67 -12.65
CA GLU A 101 -10.35 20.88 -13.42
C GLU A 101 -8.86 21.16 -13.71
N MET A 102 -8.57 21.86 -14.80
CA MET A 102 -7.19 22.22 -15.17
C MET A 102 -6.47 23.01 -14.07
N ILE A 103 -7.21 23.72 -13.20
CA ILE A 103 -6.65 24.49 -12.09
C ILE A 103 -6.09 23.62 -10.96
N GLU A 104 -6.46 22.33 -10.93
CA GLU A 104 -5.99 21.37 -9.91
C GLU A 104 -4.65 20.73 -10.29
N LEU A 105 -4.23 20.80 -11.56
CA LEU A 105 -2.98 20.22 -12.05
C LEU A 105 -1.72 20.72 -11.31
N PRO A 106 -1.57 22.03 -11.00
CA PRO A 106 -0.43 22.51 -10.23
C PRO A 106 -0.39 21.94 -8.80
N ILE A 107 -1.54 21.70 -8.18
CA ILE A 107 -1.64 21.09 -6.85
C ILE A 107 -1.17 19.64 -6.91
N PHE A 108 -1.60 18.88 -7.92
CA PHE A 108 -1.12 17.52 -8.13
C PHE A 108 0.37 17.45 -8.43
N LEU A 109 0.92 18.42 -9.18
CA LEU A 109 2.36 18.51 -9.41
C LEU A 109 3.12 18.77 -8.10
N ALA A 110 2.65 19.71 -7.26
CA ALA A 110 3.26 19.99 -5.96
C ALA A 110 3.20 18.78 -5.01
N MET A 111 2.09 18.04 -5.02
CA MET A 111 1.97 16.77 -4.30
C MET A 111 2.94 15.71 -4.83
N GLY A 112 3.12 15.60 -6.14
CA GLY A 112 4.09 14.69 -6.75
C GLY A 112 5.53 15.02 -6.33
N VAL A 113 5.89 16.31 -6.31
CA VAL A 113 7.22 16.76 -5.85
C VAL A 113 7.43 16.43 -4.37
N THR A 114 6.47 16.75 -3.50
CA THR A 114 6.57 16.46 -2.06
C THR A 114 6.61 14.96 -1.78
N GLY A 115 5.78 14.17 -2.46
CA GLY A 115 5.80 12.70 -2.39
C GLY A 115 7.11 12.11 -2.87
N GLY A 116 7.68 12.65 -3.95
CA GLY A 116 8.99 12.26 -4.47
C GLY A 116 10.14 12.53 -3.48
N LEU A 117 10.13 13.71 -2.84
CA LEU A 117 11.12 14.07 -1.81
C LEU A 117 10.99 13.20 -0.55
N LEU A 118 9.76 12.96 -0.08
CA LEU A 118 9.50 12.06 1.06
C LEU A 118 9.89 10.61 0.75
N GLY A 119 9.69 10.16 -0.49
CA GLY A 119 10.14 8.85 -0.98
C GLY A 119 11.67 8.75 -1.03
N ALA A 120 12.36 9.78 -1.54
CA ALA A 120 13.82 9.82 -1.54
C ALA A 120 14.39 9.82 -0.11
N LEU A 121 13.78 10.57 0.81
CA LEU A 121 14.13 10.55 2.23
C LEU A 121 13.92 9.16 2.84
N PHE A 122 12.80 8.53 2.56
CA PHE A 122 12.48 7.17 3.01
C PHE A 122 13.59 6.19 2.61
N CYS A 123 14.01 6.23 1.34
CA CYS A 123 15.03 5.34 0.82
C CYS A 123 16.42 5.62 1.41
N HIS A 124 16.79 6.89 1.57
CA HIS A 124 18.05 7.27 2.20
C HIS A 124 18.14 6.80 3.67
N LEU A 125 17.05 6.96 4.42
CA LEU A 125 16.98 6.50 5.81
C LEU A 125 17.05 4.98 5.90
N ASN A 126 16.30 4.27 5.04
CA ASN A 126 16.35 2.80 4.98
C ASN A 126 17.72 2.28 4.56
N TYR A 127 18.40 2.96 3.64
CA TYR A 127 19.77 2.62 3.25
C TYR A 127 20.73 2.71 4.43
N LYS A 128 20.70 3.84 5.17
CA LYS A 128 21.53 4.02 6.37
C LYS A 128 21.20 2.97 7.45
N LEU A 129 19.91 2.69 7.67
CA LEU A 129 19.46 1.69 8.64
C LEU A 129 19.92 0.28 8.24
N THR A 130 19.90 -0.04 6.94
CA THR A 130 20.37 -1.33 6.42
C THR A 130 21.87 -1.49 6.61
N ILE A 131 22.67 -0.45 6.33
CA ILE A 131 24.12 -0.48 6.63
C ILE A 131 24.37 -0.69 8.12
N PHE A 132 23.61 -0.01 8.97
CA PHE A 132 23.71 -0.18 10.42
C PHE A 132 23.42 -1.64 10.84
N ARG A 133 22.36 -2.24 10.29
CA ARG A 133 22.00 -3.66 10.51
C ARG A 133 23.07 -4.62 10.03
N MET A 134 23.62 -4.41 8.83
CA MET A 134 24.69 -5.24 8.29
C MET A 134 25.95 -5.18 9.14
N ARG A 135 26.26 -4.04 9.78
CA ARG A 135 27.44 -3.88 10.63
C ARG A 135 27.25 -4.41 12.06
N HIS A 136 26.10 -4.15 12.69
CA HIS A 136 25.91 -4.41 14.13
C HIS A 136 25.00 -5.61 14.46
N LEU A 137 24.11 -5.99 13.55
CA LEU A 137 23.03 -6.96 13.78
C LEU A 137 23.22 -8.23 12.93
N VAL A 138 24.41 -8.83 13.02
CA VAL A 138 24.78 -10.02 12.23
C VAL A 138 24.19 -11.30 12.82
N SER A 139 24.18 -11.44 14.15
CA SER A 139 23.75 -12.66 14.84
C SER A 139 22.23 -12.89 14.77
N CYS A 140 21.80 -14.16 14.60
CA CYS A 140 20.38 -14.52 14.50
C CYS A 140 19.56 -14.07 15.71
N TRP A 141 20.06 -14.26 16.93
CA TRP A 141 19.36 -13.82 18.15
C TRP A 141 19.15 -12.30 18.21
N LYS A 142 20.12 -11.51 17.72
CA LYS A 142 20.00 -10.04 17.68
C LYS A 142 18.92 -9.60 16.67
N LYS A 143 18.80 -10.30 15.53
CA LYS A 143 17.75 -10.05 14.53
C LYS A 143 16.35 -10.34 15.09
N VAL A 144 16.20 -11.43 15.85
CA VAL A 144 14.94 -11.76 16.53
C VAL A 144 14.61 -10.72 17.60
N LEU A 145 15.60 -10.33 18.42
CA LEU A 145 15.41 -9.32 19.46
C LEU A 145 15.02 -7.95 18.87
N GLU A 146 15.63 -7.56 17.74
CA GLU A 146 15.23 -6.36 17.02
C GLU A 146 13.77 -6.43 16.56
N ALA A 147 13.34 -7.55 15.96
CA ALA A 147 11.97 -7.71 15.51
C ALA A 147 10.97 -7.62 16.68
N VAL A 148 11.26 -8.29 17.81
CA VAL A 148 10.43 -8.21 19.02
C VAL A 148 10.37 -6.77 19.54
N LEU A 149 11.51 -6.08 19.59
CA LEU A 149 11.58 -4.69 20.05
C LEU A 149 10.76 -3.76 19.15
N VAL A 150 10.85 -3.89 17.82
CA VAL A 150 10.04 -3.10 16.89
C VAL A 150 8.56 -3.40 17.07
N CYS A 151 8.16 -4.66 17.24
CA CYS A 151 6.77 -5.02 17.49
C CYS A 151 6.24 -4.41 18.80
N SER A 152 7.00 -4.50 19.90
CA SER A 152 6.64 -3.91 21.19
C SER A 152 6.53 -2.39 21.10
N ILE A 153 7.44 -1.72 20.39
CA ILE A 153 7.40 -0.26 20.22
C ILE A 153 6.25 0.16 19.32
N THR A 154 5.97 -0.58 18.25
CA THR A 154 4.81 -0.32 17.38
C THR A 154 3.50 -0.41 18.17
N ALA A 155 3.33 -1.45 19.00
CA ALA A 155 2.14 -1.62 19.82
C ALA A 155 2.00 -0.51 20.88
N THR A 156 3.10 -0.13 21.54
CA THR A 156 3.08 0.94 22.55
C THR A 156 2.82 2.30 21.92
N VAL A 157 3.42 2.63 20.78
CA VAL A 157 3.12 3.89 20.05
C VAL A 157 1.65 3.93 19.63
N GLY A 158 1.12 2.85 19.04
CA GLY A 158 -0.29 2.78 18.68
C GLY A 158 -1.20 2.97 19.90
N PHE A 159 -0.90 2.30 21.01
CA PHE A 159 -1.68 2.44 22.25
C PHE A 159 -1.60 3.84 22.86
N LEU A 160 -0.42 4.47 22.89
CA LEU A 160 -0.27 5.84 23.38
C LEU A 160 -1.01 6.85 22.52
N LEU A 161 -0.98 6.68 21.18
CA LEU A 161 -1.74 7.54 20.27
C LEU A 161 -3.25 7.39 20.47
N MET A 162 -3.74 6.18 20.72
CA MET A 162 -5.14 5.93 21.06
C MET A 162 -5.57 6.63 22.36
N LEU A 163 -4.68 6.73 23.36
CA LEU A 163 -4.96 7.43 24.62
C LEU A 163 -4.81 8.96 24.51
N TRP A 164 -3.93 9.42 23.63
CA TRP A 164 -3.65 10.85 23.46
C TRP A 164 -4.77 11.57 22.71
N GLU A 165 -5.28 10.96 21.65
CA GLU A 165 -6.27 11.58 20.78
C GLU A 165 -7.70 11.16 21.16
N ASN A 166 -8.49 12.13 21.62
CA ASN A 166 -9.90 11.95 22.01
C ASN A 166 -10.82 12.28 20.83
N ASP A 167 -10.75 11.46 19.78
CA ASP A 167 -11.59 11.61 18.59
C ASP A 167 -12.74 10.59 18.57
N CYS A 168 -13.80 10.92 19.32
CA CYS A 168 -14.96 10.08 19.51
C CYS A 168 -16.03 10.31 18.43
N LYS A 169 -16.61 9.21 17.93
CA LYS A 169 -17.67 9.21 16.92
C LYS A 169 -18.80 8.27 17.26
N PRO A 170 -20.04 8.58 16.86
CA PRO A 170 -21.18 7.68 17.11
C PRO A 170 -21.05 6.37 16.31
N LEU A 171 -21.46 5.25 16.92
CA LEU A 171 -21.55 3.96 16.24
C LEU A 171 -22.65 3.99 15.16
N GLY A 172 -22.37 3.40 13.99
CA GLY A 172 -23.39 3.08 12.96
C GLY A 172 -23.32 3.84 11.64
N LEU A 173 -22.50 4.89 11.52
CA LEU A 173 -22.29 5.60 10.24
C LEU A 173 -21.16 5.02 9.38
N ASP A 174 -20.12 4.47 10.01
CA ASP A 174 -18.92 3.98 9.32
C ASP A 174 -18.87 2.43 9.33
N PRO A 175 -18.41 1.78 8.25
CA PRO A 175 -18.36 0.32 8.11
C PRO A 175 -17.19 -0.31 8.89
N THR A 176 -16.92 0.15 10.11
CA THR A 176 -15.87 -0.42 10.95
C THR A 176 -16.34 -1.77 11.53
N LYS A 177 -15.65 -2.85 11.17
CA LYS A 177 -16.05 -4.22 11.56
C LYS A 177 -15.89 -4.49 13.06
N HIS A 178 -14.96 -3.79 13.71
CA HIS A 178 -14.62 -3.95 15.13
C HIS A 178 -14.41 -2.57 15.78
N PRO A 179 -15.49 -1.83 16.11
CA PRO A 179 -15.36 -0.54 16.78
C PRO A 179 -14.87 -0.74 18.21
N VAL A 180 -13.87 0.06 18.62
CA VAL A 180 -13.33 0.05 19.98
C VAL A 180 -13.69 1.36 20.67
N GLN A 181 -14.42 1.26 21.78
CA GLN A 181 -14.72 2.38 22.66
C GLN A 181 -13.56 2.53 23.65
N LEU A 182 -12.80 3.62 23.51
CA LEU A 182 -11.70 3.98 24.41
C LEU A 182 -11.76 5.48 24.67
N ASN A 183 -11.93 5.86 25.95
CA ASN A 183 -12.03 7.25 26.40
C ASN A 183 -13.14 8.07 25.70
N CYS A 184 -14.26 7.41 25.37
CA CYS A 184 -15.42 8.00 24.71
C CYS A 184 -16.71 7.65 25.48
N ASN A 185 -17.77 8.43 25.25
CA ASN A 185 -19.07 8.19 25.87
C ASN A 185 -19.72 6.90 25.35
N ASP A 186 -20.72 6.41 26.07
CA ASP A 186 -21.47 5.22 25.67
C ASP A 186 -22.15 5.43 24.31
N GLY A 187 -21.93 4.50 23.38
CA GLY A 187 -22.42 4.62 22.00
C GLY A 187 -21.48 5.38 21.06
N GLU A 188 -20.27 5.74 21.52
CA GLU A 188 -19.20 6.30 20.69
C GLU A 188 -17.98 5.36 20.60
N TYR A 189 -17.22 5.47 19.51
CA TYR A 189 -15.97 4.74 19.29
C TYR A 189 -14.83 5.72 18.99
N ASN A 190 -13.59 5.31 19.30
CA ASN A 190 -12.41 6.14 19.06
C ASN A 190 -11.88 5.93 17.63
N SER A 191 -11.78 7.02 16.87
CA SER A 191 -11.33 7.03 15.48
C SER A 191 -9.86 6.59 15.35
N MET A 192 -8.98 7.02 16.26
CA MET A 192 -7.57 6.60 16.28
C MET A 192 -7.45 5.10 16.52
N ALA A 193 -8.29 4.55 17.42
CA ALA A 193 -8.31 3.12 17.68
C ALA A 193 -8.74 2.32 16.45
N SER A 194 -9.72 2.84 15.71
CA SER A 194 -10.15 2.20 14.45
C SER A 194 -9.02 2.13 13.43
N LEU A 195 -8.20 3.19 13.28
CA LEU A 195 -7.09 3.24 12.33
C LEU A 195 -5.95 2.27 12.66
N TRP A 196 -5.64 2.09 13.96
CA TRP A 196 -4.54 1.25 14.42
C TRP A 196 -4.90 -0.23 14.59
N LEU A 197 -6.15 -0.54 14.93
CA LEU A 197 -6.58 -1.92 15.21
C LEU A 197 -7.23 -2.61 14.01
N GLN A 198 -7.58 -1.87 12.96
CA GLN A 198 -8.05 -2.47 11.71
C GLN A 198 -6.88 -2.88 10.81
N VAL A 199 -7.21 -3.74 9.84
CA VAL A 199 -6.25 -4.13 8.80
C VAL A 199 -5.93 -2.91 7.92
N PRO A 200 -4.67 -2.65 7.56
CA PRO A 200 -4.27 -1.41 6.89
C PRO A 200 -4.96 -1.22 5.52
N GLU A 201 -5.39 -2.30 4.88
CA GLU A 201 -6.19 -2.28 3.65
C GLU A 201 -7.54 -1.59 3.85
N ALA A 202 -8.17 -1.83 5.01
CA ALA A 202 -9.41 -1.17 5.39
C ALA A 202 -9.18 0.30 5.73
N SER A 203 -8.06 0.64 6.39
CA SER A 203 -7.66 2.03 6.63
C SER A 203 -7.47 2.81 5.33
N VAL A 204 -6.78 2.23 4.34
CA VAL A 204 -6.62 2.84 3.01
C VAL A 204 -7.97 3.08 2.35
N ARG A 205 -8.87 2.11 2.42
CA ARG A 205 -10.22 2.23 1.85
C ARG A 205 -11.04 3.32 2.56
N SER A 206 -10.98 3.41 3.88
CA SER A 206 -11.58 4.49 4.67
C SER A 206 -11.02 5.85 4.24
N PHE A 207 -9.70 5.97 4.04
CA PHE A 207 -9.11 7.21 3.54
C PHE A 207 -9.62 7.63 2.17
N PHE A 208 -9.97 6.68 1.32
CA PHE A 208 -10.50 6.96 -0.02
C PHE A 208 -11.98 7.30 -0.03
N HIS A 209 -12.81 6.63 0.78
CA HIS A 209 -14.28 6.71 0.63
C HIS A 209 -14.98 7.52 1.73
N ASP A 210 -14.36 7.70 2.89
CA ASP A 210 -15.03 8.38 4.00
C ASP A 210 -15.13 9.89 3.74
N PRO A 211 -16.24 10.55 4.12
CA PRO A 211 -16.46 11.97 3.86
C PRO A 211 -15.41 12.85 4.55
N ALA A 212 -15.21 14.07 4.05
CA ALA A 212 -14.16 14.99 4.49
C ALA A 212 -14.14 15.27 5.99
N GLU A 213 -15.32 15.43 6.58
CA GLU A 213 -15.51 15.75 8.00
C GLU A 213 -15.36 14.54 8.92
N SER A 214 -15.19 13.33 8.36
CA SER A 214 -15.10 12.14 9.19
C SER A 214 -13.81 12.11 10.01
N LEU A 215 -12.66 12.59 9.56
CA LEU A 215 -11.41 12.44 10.34
C LEU A 215 -10.86 13.79 10.75
N LYS A 216 -10.59 13.98 12.05
CA LYS A 216 -9.87 15.17 12.51
C LYS A 216 -8.47 15.21 11.91
N VAL A 217 -8.02 16.42 11.56
CA VAL A 217 -6.69 16.67 11.00
C VAL A 217 -5.58 16.20 11.94
N ALA A 218 -5.76 16.38 13.26
CA ALA A 218 -4.81 15.94 14.27
C ALA A 218 -4.63 14.41 14.27
N THR A 219 -5.72 13.65 14.35
CA THR A 219 -5.74 12.17 14.26
C THR A 219 -4.99 11.68 13.03
N LEU A 220 -5.29 12.27 11.87
CA LEU A 220 -4.69 11.87 10.60
C LEU A 220 -3.20 12.25 10.51
N ALA A 221 -2.80 13.41 11.02
CA ALA A 221 -1.40 13.84 11.06
C ALA A 221 -0.55 12.95 11.99
N TYR A 222 -1.05 12.64 13.19
CA TYR A 222 -0.35 11.75 14.11
C TYR A 222 -0.21 10.35 13.52
N PHE A 223 -1.27 9.81 12.90
CA PHE A 223 -1.21 8.54 12.20
C PHE A 223 -0.20 8.57 11.06
N ALA A 224 -0.27 9.54 10.15
CA ALA A 224 0.63 9.62 8.98
C ALA A 224 2.11 9.70 9.39
N VAL A 225 2.45 10.55 10.36
CA VAL A 225 3.83 10.75 10.81
C VAL A 225 4.36 9.51 11.54
N SER A 226 3.61 8.99 12.52
CA SER A 226 4.04 7.82 13.29
C SER A 226 4.17 6.58 12.40
N PHE A 227 3.20 6.34 11.53
CA PHE A 227 3.17 5.19 10.64
C PHE A 227 4.26 5.26 9.57
N TYR A 228 4.63 6.46 9.08
CA TYR A 228 5.79 6.65 8.18
C TYR A 228 7.10 6.19 8.83
N PHE A 229 7.40 6.67 10.04
CA PHE A 229 8.64 6.31 10.74
C PHE A 229 8.67 4.83 11.16
N LEU A 230 7.54 4.28 11.59
CA LEU A 230 7.43 2.86 11.92
C LEU A 230 7.59 1.98 10.67
N THR A 231 7.10 2.43 9.50
CA THR A 231 7.33 1.73 8.24
C THR A 231 8.81 1.72 7.86
N ILE A 232 9.52 2.85 8.00
CA ILE A 232 10.98 2.91 7.80
C ILE A 232 11.69 1.93 8.72
N TRP A 233 11.30 1.87 10.00
CA TRP A 233 11.99 1.00 10.94
C TRP A 233 11.68 -0.48 10.71
N THR A 234 10.44 -0.81 10.35
CA THR A 234 9.99 -2.19 10.12
C THR A 234 10.58 -2.77 8.83
N TYR A 235 10.80 -1.93 7.82
CA TYR A 235 11.41 -2.38 6.56
C TYR A 235 12.85 -2.84 6.78
N GLY A 236 13.19 -4.05 6.30
CA GLY A 236 14.52 -4.64 6.44
C GLY A 236 14.74 -5.45 7.73
N LEU A 237 13.69 -5.67 8.53
CA LEU A 237 13.72 -6.70 9.57
C LEU A 237 13.83 -8.10 8.93
N SER A 238 14.33 -9.07 9.70
CA SER A 238 14.47 -10.46 9.26
C SER A 238 13.14 -11.23 9.34
N VAL A 239 12.09 -10.68 8.74
CA VAL A 239 10.72 -11.23 8.69
C VAL A 239 10.18 -11.10 7.26
N SER A 240 9.34 -12.04 6.81
CA SER A 240 8.64 -11.90 5.53
C SER A 240 7.56 -10.83 5.66
N ALA A 241 7.75 -9.68 5.03
CA ALA A 241 6.82 -8.56 5.07
C ALA A 241 6.77 -7.84 3.71
N GLY A 242 5.62 -7.26 3.39
CA GLY A 242 5.43 -6.39 2.23
C GLY A 242 5.44 -4.92 2.64
N ILE A 243 6.07 -4.08 1.84
CA ILE A 243 6.14 -2.61 2.06
C ILE A 243 5.04 -1.83 1.32
N PHE A 244 4.38 -2.47 0.36
CA PHE A 244 3.43 -1.80 -0.53
C PHE A 244 2.24 -1.17 0.21
N ILE A 245 1.55 -1.95 1.06
CA ILE A 245 0.36 -1.49 1.77
C ILE A 245 0.70 -0.37 2.78
N PRO A 246 1.78 -0.48 3.59
CA PRO A 246 2.16 0.62 4.48
C PRO A 246 2.48 1.94 3.77
N CYS A 247 3.14 1.88 2.62
CA CYS A 247 3.40 3.05 1.79
C CYS A 247 2.11 3.66 1.24
N LEU A 248 1.16 2.82 0.77
CA LEU A 248 -0.15 3.29 0.35
C LEU A 248 -0.94 3.95 1.48
N ALA A 249 -0.96 3.35 2.67
CA ALA A 249 -1.66 3.90 3.83
C ALA A 249 -1.10 5.27 4.24
N THR A 250 0.24 5.39 4.30
CA THR A 250 0.90 6.66 4.61
C THR A 250 0.63 7.71 3.52
N GLY A 251 0.72 7.32 2.25
CA GLY A 251 0.45 8.21 1.13
C GLY A 251 -1.00 8.68 1.09
N ALA A 252 -1.96 7.77 1.27
CA ALA A 252 -3.37 8.09 1.35
C ALA A 252 -3.69 9.03 2.52
N ALA A 253 -3.08 8.81 3.69
CA ALA A 253 -3.24 9.68 4.84
C ALA A 253 -2.67 11.09 4.58
N TRP A 254 -1.47 11.20 4.02
CA TRP A 254 -0.86 12.48 3.65
C TRP A 254 -1.66 13.21 2.56
N GLY A 255 -2.11 12.48 1.54
CA GLY A 255 -2.95 13.01 0.49
C GLY A 255 -4.26 13.59 1.08
N ARG A 256 -4.91 12.85 1.97
CA ARG A 256 -6.12 13.31 2.63
C ARG A 256 -5.90 14.55 3.50
N LEU A 257 -4.75 14.67 4.17
CA LEU A 257 -4.37 15.90 4.90
C LEU A 257 -4.28 17.10 3.97
N ILE A 258 -3.62 16.95 2.82
CA ILE A 258 -3.51 18.02 1.81
C ILE A 258 -4.91 18.37 1.27
N GLY A 259 -5.75 17.38 0.99
CA GLY A 259 -7.12 17.59 0.53
C GLY A 259 -7.95 18.44 1.48
N ILE A 260 -7.90 18.14 2.79
CA ILE A 260 -8.56 18.96 3.83
C ILE A 260 -7.96 20.37 3.85
N GLY A 261 -6.63 20.50 3.79
CA GLY A 261 -5.97 21.81 3.77
C GLY A 261 -6.38 22.68 2.58
N VAL A 262 -6.49 22.09 1.38
CA VAL A 262 -6.97 22.77 0.17
C VAL A 262 -8.43 23.19 0.32
N GLN A 263 -9.28 22.34 0.89
CA GLN A 263 -10.68 22.67 1.18
C GLN A 263 -10.80 23.87 2.14
N CYS A 264 -9.95 23.96 3.17
CA CYS A 264 -9.91 25.10 4.08
C CYS A 264 -9.49 26.41 3.39
N ILE A 265 -8.59 26.34 2.40
CA ILE A 265 -8.09 27.52 1.67
C ILE A 265 -9.09 27.95 0.58
N PHE A 266 -9.74 27.00 -0.10
CA PHE A 266 -10.65 27.24 -1.22
C PHE A 266 -12.03 26.60 -1.00
N PRO A 267 -12.87 27.13 -0.10
CA PRO A 267 -14.16 26.51 0.25
C PRO A 267 -15.17 26.45 -0.90
N ASN A 268 -15.05 27.32 -1.92
CA ASN A 268 -16.02 27.45 -3.02
C ASN A 268 -15.66 26.62 -4.27
N VAL A 269 -14.43 26.10 -4.37
CA VAL A 269 -13.95 25.39 -5.58
C VAL A 269 -13.96 23.87 -5.37
N VAL A 270 -14.17 23.41 -4.13
CA VAL A 270 -13.60 22.13 -3.70
C VAL A 270 -14.61 21.26 -2.94
N ASN A 271 -15.61 20.74 -3.64
CA ASN A 271 -16.43 19.63 -3.13
C ASN A 271 -15.92 18.25 -3.59
N TRP A 272 -14.94 18.20 -4.52
CA TRP A 272 -14.55 16.97 -5.23
C TRP A 272 -13.07 16.55 -5.02
N ILE A 273 -12.20 17.41 -4.47
CA ILE A 273 -10.74 17.18 -4.34
C ILE A 273 -10.36 16.10 -3.32
N LEU A 274 -11.25 15.74 -2.39
CA LEU A 274 -10.96 14.75 -1.36
C LEU A 274 -10.91 13.30 -1.86
N LEU A 275 -11.49 13.01 -3.02
CA LEU A 275 -11.55 11.66 -3.62
C LEU A 275 -10.45 11.41 -4.67
N THR A 276 -9.89 12.46 -5.27
CA THR A 276 -8.87 12.37 -6.32
C THR A 276 -7.44 12.30 -5.79
N ILE A 277 -7.13 13.00 -4.70
CA ILE A 277 -5.78 13.11 -4.15
C ILE A 277 -5.18 11.77 -3.67
N PRO A 278 -5.93 10.89 -2.97
CA PRO A 278 -5.36 9.63 -2.49
C PRO A 278 -4.98 8.68 -3.64
N SER A 279 -5.63 8.82 -4.80
CA SER A 279 -5.44 8.02 -6.01
C SER A 279 -4.14 8.34 -6.75
N ILE A 280 -3.62 9.57 -6.65
CA ILE A 280 -2.41 10.02 -7.38
C ILE A 280 -1.12 9.55 -6.67
N LEU A 281 -1.18 9.33 -5.35
CA LEU A 281 -0.07 8.76 -4.58
C LEU A 281 0.15 7.25 -4.83
N HIS A 282 -0.80 6.58 -5.51
CA HIS A 282 -0.65 5.22 -6.02
C HIS A 282 0.44 5.15 -7.10
N GLU A 283 0.57 6.13 -7.99
CA GLU A 283 1.51 6.06 -9.10
C GLU A 283 2.95 6.45 -8.70
N PHE A 284 3.09 7.38 -7.75
CA PHE A 284 4.39 7.83 -7.23
C PHE A 284 5.03 6.83 -6.26
N SER A 285 4.25 6.21 -5.36
CA SER A 285 4.82 5.22 -4.41
C SER A 285 5.27 3.94 -5.10
N ILE A 286 4.58 3.49 -6.16
CA ILE A 286 4.90 2.24 -6.86
C ILE A 286 6.15 2.39 -7.72
N LYS A 287 6.25 3.45 -8.53
CA LYS A 287 7.42 3.68 -9.38
C LYS A 287 8.67 4.04 -8.59
N ILE A 288 8.56 4.78 -7.49
CA ILE A 288 9.71 5.08 -6.62
C ILE A 288 10.17 3.80 -5.90
N LEU A 289 9.26 2.95 -5.42
CA LEU A 289 9.64 1.70 -4.76
C LEU A 289 10.25 0.69 -5.75
N LEU A 290 9.79 0.69 -7.00
CA LEU A 290 10.35 -0.08 -8.12
C LEU A 290 11.76 0.38 -8.52
N LEU A 291 11.93 1.67 -8.81
CA LEU A 291 13.24 2.29 -9.08
C LEU A 291 14.24 2.05 -7.93
N ASN A 292 13.76 1.94 -6.68
CA ASN A 292 14.60 1.72 -5.51
C ASN A 292 15.01 0.26 -5.25
N MET A 293 14.25 -0.74 -5.71
CA MET A 293 14.72 -2.13 -5.68
C MET A 293 15.84 -2.37 -6.70
N ARG A 294 15.86 -1.60 -7.79
CA ARG A 294 16.94 -1.62 -8.79
C ARG A 294 18.25 -1.03 -8.25
N THR A 295 18.21 0.08 -7.50
CA THR A 295 19.42 0.74 -6.97
C THR A 295 20.07 0.01 -5.80
N THR A 296 19.30 -0.63 -4.91
CA THR A 296 19.87 -1.44 -3.81
C THR A 296 20.53 -2.72 -4.31
N LYS A 297 20.05 -3.32 -5.42
CA LYS A 297 20.72 -4.48 -6.05
C LYS A 297 22.06 -4.14 -6.69
N ILE A 298 22.23 -2.90 -7.18
CA ILE A 298 23.45 -2.46 -7.88
C ILE A 298 24.57 -2.06 -6.91
N THR A 299 24.26 -1.77 -5.64
CA THR A 299 25.24 -1.32 -4.64
C THR A 299 25.61 -2.37 -3.59
N ILE A 300 24.97 -3.54 -3.61
CA ILE A 300 25.21 -4.65 -2.66
C ILE A 300 26.01 -5.81 -3.31
N ASN A 301 26.23 -5.78 -4.62
CA ASN A 301 27.28 -6.55 -5.30
C ASN A 301 28.53 -5.69 -5.49
#